data_AF-A0A424M6U1-F1
#
_entry.id   AF-A0A424M6U1-F1
#
_cell.length_a   1.000
_cell.length_b   1.000
_cell.length_c   1.000
_cell.angle_alpha   90.00
_cell.angle_beta   90.00
_cell.angle_gamma   90.00
#
_symmetry.space_group_name_H-M   'P 1'
#
loop_
_entity.id
_entity.type
_entity.pdbx_description
1 polymer ?
#
loop_
_entity_poly.entity_id
_entity_poly.type
_entity_poly.pdbx_seq_one_letter_code
_entity_poly.pdbx_strand_id
1 'polypeptide(L)'
;MENTLIYDSDLHFEHKQWEGELDFWKDELKTFKNRLSELIGKYEDQKVLAKLEHFQNEFILHGSVIEELEETIEEHESNMAEHSKVGEEALDVSLVERHLEFRQKMETQRQIYADLKKQFYQFLTEYWT
;
A
#
# COMPACT_ATOMS: atom_id res chain seq x y z
N MET A 1 30.53 14.05 4.19
CA MET A 1 29.25 13.52 3.69
C MET A 1 29.45 13.41 2.20
N GLU A 2 29.51 12.20 1.66
CA GLU A 2 29.55 12.01 0.21
C GLU A 2 28.24 12.58 -0.35
N ASN A 3 28.36 13.48 -1.32
CA ASN A 3 27.22 14.10 -1.98
C ASN A 3 26.70 13.07 -2.99
N THR A 4 25.92 12.10 -2.52
CA THR A 4 25.32 11.08 -3.40
C THR A 4 24.34 11.81 -4.32
N LEU A 5 24.71 11.98 -5.58
CA LEU A 5 23.82 12.46 -6.62
C LEU A 5 22.67 11.45 -6.74
N ILE A 6 21.46 11.88 -6.45
CA ILE A 6 20.23 11.09 -6.64
C ILE A 6 19.72 11.45 -8.03
N TYR A 7 19.53 10.45 -8.87
CA TYR A 7 19.06 10.62 -10.23
C TYR A 7 17.56 10.32 -10.35
N ASP A 8 16.87 10.99 -11.28
CA ASP A 8 15.46 10.71 -11.61
C ASP A 8 15.21 9.22 -11.86
N SER A 9 16.16 8.55 -12.52
CA SER A 9 16.07 7.12 -12.82
C SER A 9 15.99 6.24 -11.57
N ASP A 10 16.67 6.64 -10.48
CA ASP A 10 16.69 5.87 -9.24
C ASP A 10 15.34 6.00 -8.51
N LEU A 11 14.80 7.22 -8.46
CA LEU A 11 13.49 7.47 -7.85
C LEU A 11 12.38 6.79 -8.67
N HIS A 12 12.43 6.90 -10.00
CA HIS A 12 11.50 6.24 -10.91
C HIS A 12 11.52 4.72 -10.76
N PHE A 13 12.71 4.14 -10.67
CA PHE A 13 12.85 2.70 -10.46
C PHE A 13 12.15 2.26 -9.17
N GLU A 14 12.32 3.01 -8.08
CA GLU A 14 11.67 2.70 -6.82
C GLU A 14 10.14 2.88 -6.88
N HIS A 15 9.64 3.91 -7.55
CA HIS A 15 8.20 4.04 -7.82
C HIS A 15 7.63 2.81 -8.52
N LYS A 16 8.32 2.27 -9.55
CA LYS A 16 7.89 1.04 -10.21
C LYS A 16 7.90 -0.18 -9.31
N GLN A 17 8.80 -0.24 -8.34
CA GLN A 17 8.77 -1.30 -7.33
C GLN A 17 7.56 -1.14 -6.40
N TRP A 18 7.25 0.08 -5.97
CA TRP A 18 6.08 0.34 -5.11
C TRP A 18 4.76 0.10 -5.84
N GLU A 19 4.62 0.53 -7.10
CA GLU A 19 3.44 0.21 -7.92
C GLU A 19 3.18 -1.30 -7.97
N GLY A 20 4.20 -2.11 -8.25
CA GLY A 20 4.07 -3.57 -8.28
C GLY A 20 3.71 -4.18 -6.92
N GLU A 21 4.18 -3.59 -5.82
CA GLU A 21 3.82 -4.03 -4.47
C GLU A 21 2.36 -3.67 -4.13
N LEU A 22 1.91 -2.48 -4.49
CA LEU A 22 0.54 -2.01 -4.29
C LEU A 22 -0.46 -2.82 -5.12
N ASP A 23 -0.13 -3.12 -6.38
CA ASP A 23 -0.91 -4.02 -7.24
C ASP A 23 -1.07 -5.40 -6.59
N PHE A 24 0.03 -5.95 -6.06
CA PHE A 24 0.00 -7.22 -5.34
C PHE A 24 -0.91 -7.15 -4.10
N TRP A 25 -0.84 -6.10 -3.29
CA TRP A 25 -1.73 -5.92 -2.13
C TRP A 25 -3.19 -5.76 -2.53
N LYS A 26 -3.47 -5.10 -3.64
CA LYS A 26 -4.82 -4.91 -4.18
C LYS A 26 -5.44 -6.24 -4.59
N ASP A 27 -4.67 -7.10 -5.25
CA ASP A 27 -5.09 -8.45 -5.61
C ASP A 27 -5.22 -9.38 -4.40
N GLU A 28 -4.32 -9.27 -3.44
CA GLU A 28 -4.38 -10.00 -2.17
C GLU A 28 -5.64 -9.60 -1.36
N LEU A 29 -5.99 -8.30 -1.31
CA LEU A 29 -7.24 -7.82 -0.70
C LEU A 29 -8.50 -8.37 -1.38
N LYS A 30 -8.51 -8.49 -2.73
CA LYS A 30 -9.64 -9.13 -3.45
C LYS A 30 -9.81 -10.58 -2.99
N THR A 31 -8.71 -11.31 -2.83
CA THR A 31 -8.72 -12.68 -2.33
C THR A 31 -9.27 -12.75 -0.91
N PHE A 32 -8.87 -11.84 -0.03
CA PHE A 32 -9.40 -11.79 1.34
C PHE A 32 -10.89 -11.46 1.40
N LYS A 33 -11.36 -10.50 0.60
CA LYS A 33 -12.78 -10.16 0.48
C LYS A 33 -13.61 -11.36 0.03
N ASN A 34 -13.13 -12.10 -0.97
CA ASN A 34 -13.78 -13.32 -1.44
C ASN A 34 -13.86 -14.37 -0.31
N ARG A 35 -12.74 -14.61 0.38
CA ARG A 35 -12.68 -15.57 1.48
C ARG A 35 -13.60 -15.20 2.65
N LEU A 36 -13.66 -13.92 3.00
CA LEU A 36 -14.55 -13.40 4.03
C LEU A 36 -16.02 -13.60 3.62
N SER A 37 -16.34 -13.38 2.35
CA SER A 37 -17.69 -13.53 1.82
C SER A 37 -18.20 -14.97 1.90
N GLU A 38 -17.31 -15.95 1.77
CA GLU A 38 -17.66 -17.36 1.95
C GLU A 38 -18.01 -17.73 3.40
N LEU A 39 -17.73 -16.88 4.40
CA LEU A 39 -18.13 -17.07 5.80
C LEU A 39 -19.46 -16.39 6.13
N ILE A 40 -19.92 -15.47 5.29
CA ILE A 40 -21.18 -14.75 5.50
C ILE A 40 -22.34 -15.74 5.46
N GLY A 41 -23.19 -15.71 6.49
CA GLY A 41 -24.35 -16.59 6.62
C GLY A 41 -24.05 -18.01 7.14
N LYS A 42 -22.78 -18.37 7.37
CA LYS A 42 -22.42 -19.65 8.01
C LYS A 42 -22.52 -19.63 9.53
N TYR A 43 -22.52 -18.44 10.14
CA TYR A 43 -22.51 -18.25 11.59
C TYR A 43 -23.66 -17.34 12.01
N GLU A 44 -24.30 -17.70 13.12
CA GLU A 44 -25.29 -16.86 13.81
C GLU A 44 -24.73 -16.24 15.10
N ASP A 45 -23.53 -16.66 15.52
CA ASP A 45 -22.88 -16.14 16.72
C ASP A 45 -22.48 -14.67 16.52
N GLN A 46 -23.00 -13.82 17.40
CA GLN A 46 -22.82 -12.37 17.33
C GLN A 46 -21.34 -11.94 17.39
N LYS A 47 -20.49 -12.67 18.12
CA LYS A 47 -19.04 -12.38 18.18
C LYS A 47 -18.36 -12.67 16.85
N VAL A 48 -18.76 -13.75 16.17
CA VAL A 48 -18.22 -14.09 14.85
C VAL A 48 -18.68 -13.06 13.82
N LEU A 49 -19.96 -12.67 13.84
CA LEU A 49 -20.49 -11.61 12.98
C LEU A 49 -19.75 -10.28 13.16
N ALA A 50 -19.47 -9.89 14.40
CA ALA A 50 -18.69 -8.67 14.69
C ALA A 50 -17.25 -8.76 14.15
N LYS A 51 -16.60 -9.92 14.24
CA LYS A 51 -15.26 -10.14 13.63
C LYS A 51 -15.33 -10.04 12.10
N LEU A 52 -16.37 -10.59 11.47
CA LEU A 52 -16.57 -10.49 10.01
C LEU A 52 -16.73 -9.02 9.57
N GLU A 53 -17.57 -8.26 10.28
CA GLU A 53 -17.76 -6.83 10.01
C GLU A 53 -16.45 -6.04 10.21
N HIS A 54 -15.69 -6.34 11.26
CA HIS A 54 -14.38 -5.72 11.48
C HIS A 54 -13.45 -5.93 10.27
N PHE A 55 -13.26 -7.16 9.79
CA PHE A 55 -12.40 -7.41 8.63
C PHE A 55 -12.94 -6.79 7.35
N GLN A 56 -14.27 -6.74 7.16
CA GLN A 56 -14.85 -6.06 6.02
C GLN A 56 -14.47 -4.57 6.00
N ASN A 57 -14.56 -3.90 7.15
CA ASN A 57 -14.21 -2.49 7.30
C ASN A 57 -12.70 -2.26 7.09
N GLU A 58 -11.85 -3.10 7.68
CA GLU A 58 -10.40 -3.03 7.47
C GLU A 58 -10.03 -3.18 5.99
N PHE A 59 -10.65 -4.12 5.26
CA PHE A 59 -10.36 -4.32 3.83
C PHE A 59 -10.85 -3.17 2.94
N ILE A 60 -11.87 -2.43 3.37
CA ILE A 60 -12.30 -1.20 2.68
C ILE A 60 -11.26 -0.10 2.94
N LEU A 61 -10.91 0.12 4.22
CA LEU A 61 -9.93 1.12 4.61
C LEU A 61 -8.59 0.92 3.91
N HIS A 62 -8.06 -0.30 3.93
CA HIS A 62 -6.80 -0.63 3.27
C HIS A 62 -6.87 -0.51 1.75
N GLY A 63 -8.05 -0.74 1.14
CA GLY A 63 -8.27 -0.47 -0.27
C GLY A 63 -8.08 1.01 -0.59
N SER A 64 -8.70 1.89 0.20
CA SER A 64 -8.55 3.35 0.04
C SER A 64 -7.13 3.85 0.30
N VAL A 65 -6.42 3.25 1.27
CA VAL A 65 -5.01 3.58 1.51
C VAL A 65 -4.13 3.21 0.31
N ILE A 66 -4.37 2.05 -0.31
CA ILE A 66 -3.64 1.65 -1.53
C ILE A 66 -3.90 2.65 -2.66
N GLU A 67 -5.15 3.02 -2.90
CA GLU A 67 -5.52 4.03 -3.91
C GLU A 67 -4.81 5.37 -3.65
N GLU A 68 -4.77 5.85 -2.41
CA GLU A 68 -4.05 7.09 -2.05
C GLU A 68 -2.53 7.00 -2.30
N LEU A 69 -1.93 5.83 -2.06
CA LEU A 69 -0.50 5.60 -2.33
C LEU A 69 -0.22 5.56 -3.84
N GLU A 70 -1.09 4.91 -4.62
CA GLU A 70 -1.03 4.89 -6.09
C GLU A 70 -1.10 6.33 -6.64
N GLU A 71 -2.08 7.12 -6.21
CA GLU A 71 -2.21 8.54 -6.59
C GLU A 71 -0.99 9.36 -6.20
N THR A 72 -0.42 9.13 -5.01
CA THR A 72 0.78 9.84 -4.55
C THR A 72 1.99 9.54 -5.45
N ILE A 73 2.14 8.30 -5.93
CA ILE A 73 3.19 7.92 -6.89
C ILE A 73 2.99 8.64 -8.22
N GLU A 74 1.75 8.62 -8.75
CA GLU A 74 1.43 9.27 -10.02
C GLU A 74 1.71 10.77 -9.99
N GLU A 75 1.34 11.45 -8.90
CA GLU A 75 1.67 12.87 -8.70
C GLU A 75 3.19 13.09 -8.68
N HIS A 76 3.92 12.23 -7.99
CA HIS A 76 5.36 12.40 -7.83
C HIS A 76 6.10 12.18 -9.16
N GLU A 77 5.72 11.16 -9.93
CA GLU A 77 6.20 10.91 -11.30
C GLU A 77 5.90 12.09 -12.23
N SER A 78 4.70 12.66 -12.15
CA SER A 78 4.34 13.83 -12.97
C SER A 78 5.22 15.04 -12.65
N ASN A 79 5.48 15.30 -11.38
CA ASN A 79 6.33 16.41 -10.93
C ASN A 79 7.79 16.22 -11.39
N MET A 80 8.31 14.99 -11.27
CA MET A 80 9.65 14.66 -11.78
C MET A 80 9.74 14.89 -13.29
N ALA A 81 8.75 14.41 -14.06
CA ALA A 81 8.72 14.58 -15.51
C ALA A 81 8.60 16.06 -15.96
N GLU A 82 8.02 16.93 -15.14
CA GLU A 82 8.02 18.38 -15.38
C GLU A 82 9.40 18.99 -15.13
N HIS A 83 10.08 18.60 -14.04
CA HIS A 83 11.44 19.04 -13.73
C HIS A 83 12.46 18.63 -14.79
N SER A 84 12.43 17.39 -15.29
CA SER A 84 13.39 16.94 -16.31
C SER A 84 13.28 17.75 -17.62
N LYS A 85 12.11 18.35 -17.93
CA LYS A 85 11.93 19.22 -19.10
C LYS A 85 12.62 20.57 -18.97
N VAL A 86 12.87 21.04 -17.75
CA VAL A 86 13.54 22.32 -17.48
C VAL A 86 15.06 22.23 -17.72
N GLY A 87 15.59 21.01 -17.88
CA GLY A 87 16.99 20.76 -18.25
C GLY A 87 17.96 20.82 -17.07
N GLU A 88 17.46 20.72 -15.84
CA GLU A 88 18.28 20.55 -14.65
C GLU A 88 18.74 19.08 -14.55
N GLU A 89 20.06 18.84 -14.45
CA GLU A 89 20.63 17.49 -14.36
C GLU A 89 20.50 16.87 -12.96
N ALA A 90 20.20 17.67 -11.94
CA ALA A 90 20.05 17.23 -10.56
C ALA A 90 18.65 17.56 -10.05
N LEU A 91 18.06 16.62 -9.30
CA LEU A 91 16.79 16.81 -8.62
C LEU A 91 16.88 17.96 -7.61
N ASP A 92 15.82 18.76 -7.53
CA ASP A 92 15.62 19.68 -6.43
C ASP A 92 15.60 18.90 -5.09
N VAL A 93 16.22 19.47 -4.06
CA VAL A 93 16.25 18.93 -2.70
C VAL A 93 14.83 18.65 -2.22
N SER A 94 13.86 19.49 -2.59
CA SER A 94 12.45 19.34 -2.22
C SER A 94 11.81 18.06 -2.78
N LEU A 95 12.14 17.66 -4.01
CA LEU A 95 11.64 16.42 -4.62
C LEU A 95 12.21 15.20 -3.90
N VAL A 96 13.51 15.24 -3.62
CA VAL A 96 14.18 14.17 -2.88
C VAL A 96 13.59 14.03 -1.47
N GLU A 97 13.37 15.15 -0.76
CA GLU A 97 12.75 15.13 0.57
C GLU A 97 11.34 14.52 0.54
N ARG A 98 10.49 14.92 -0.42
CA ARG A 98 9.16 14.33 -0.60
C ARG A 98 9.23 12.83 -0.91
N HIS A 99 10.20 12.39 -1.71
CA HIS A 99 10.44 10.96 -1.98
C HIS A 99 10.78 10.19 -0.71
N LEU A 100 11.65 10.74 0.13
CA LEU A 100 12.08 10.11 1.38
C LEU A 100 10.92 10.01 2.38
N GLU A 101 10.08 11.03 2.48
CA GLU A 101 8.84 10.98 3.27
C GLU A 101 7.90 9.89 2.77
N PHE A 102 7.72 9.80 1.45
CA PHE A 102 6.87 8.78 0.85
C PHE A 102 7.43 7.37 1.05
N ARG A 103 8.75 7.17 0.98
CA ARG A 103 9.41 5.90 1.33
C ARG A 103 9.08 5.49 2.76
N GLN A 104 9.12 6.40 3.73
CA GLN A 104 8.74 6.11 5.12
C GLN A 104 7.26 5.74 5.26
N LYS A 105 6.38 6.40 4.49
CA LYS A 105 4.95 6.05 4.41
C LYS A 105 4.78 4.62 3.89
N MET A 106 5.47 4.24 2.80
CA MET A 106 5.45 2.87 2.29
C MET A 106 5.91 1.85 3.33
N GLU A 107 7.04 2.08 4.02
CA GLU A 107 7.53 1.18 5.08
C GLU A 107 6.51 1.00 6.21
N THR A 108 5.86 2.09 6.62
CA THR A 108 4.82 2.04 7.64
C THR A 108 3.64 1.20 7.17
N GLN A 109 3.20 1.40 5.92
CA GLN A 109 2.08 0.65 5.36
C GLN A 109 2.39 -0.83 5.15
N ARG A 110 3.64 -1.19 4.84
CA ARG A 110 4.09 -2.60 4.81
C ARG A 110 3.84 -3.30 6.14
N GLN A 111 4.18 -2.64 7.25
CA GLN A 111 4.00 -3.22 8.58
C GLN A 111 2.51 -3.35 8.92
N ILE A 112 1.72 -2.30 8.68
CA ILE A 112 0.27 -2.33 8.96
C ILE A 112 -0.41 -3.44 8.13
N TYR A 113 -0.09 -3.54 6.84
CA TYR A 113 -0.65 -4.56 5.97
C TYR A 113 -0.21 -5.98 6.38
N ALA A 114 1.04 -6.16 6.80
CA ALA A 114 1.51 -7.44 7.33
C ALA A 114 0.73 -7.86 8.60
N ASP A 115 0.43 -6.91 9.48
CA ASP A 115 -0.36 -7.16 10.69
C ASP A 115 -1.82 -7.49 10.38
N LEU A 116 -2.44 -6.81 9.41
CA LEU A 116 -3.77 -7.16 8.89
C LEU A 116 -3.80 -8.62 8.43
N LYS A 117 -2.82 -9.02 7.59
CA LYS A 117 -2.73 -10.39 7.07
C LYS A 117 -2.64 -11.42 8.17
N LYS A 118 -1.74 -11.19 9.12
CA LYS A 118 -1.54 -12.08 10.26
C LYS A 118 -2.84 -12.26 11.05
N GLN A 119 -3.54 -11.17 11.35
CA GLN A 119 -4.81 -11.20 12.08
C GLN A 119 -5.89 -11.95 11.29
N PHE A 120 -5.98 -11.69 9.97
CA PHE A 120 -6.97 -12.36 9.13
C PHE A 120 -6.71 -13.87 9.02
N TYR A 121 -5.46 -14.30 8.84
CA TYR A 121 -5.13 -15.73 8.80
C TYR A 121 -5.39 -16.44 10.14
N GLN A 122 -5.14 -15.76 11.27
CA GLN A 122 -5.49 -16.29 12.59
C GLN A 122 -7.01 -16.48 12.72
N PHE A 123 -7.78 -15.48 12.29
CA PHE A 123 -9.24 -15.57 12.23
C PHE A 123 -9.71 -16.73 11.35
N LEU A 124 -9.17 -16.88 10.14
CA LEU A 124 -9.52 -18.00 9.27
C LEU A 124 -9.16 -19.36 9.91
N THR A 125 -8.05 -19.47 10.64
CA THR A 125 -7.72 -20.74 11.32
C THR A 125 -8.74 -21.09 12.40
N GLU A 126 -9.25 -20.08 13.13
CA GLU A 126 -10.24 -20.26 14.19
C GLU A 126 -11.63 -20.66 13.66
N TYR A 127 -12.02 -20.15 12.49
CA TYR A 127 -13.40 -20.28 11.99
C TYR A 127 -13.55 -20.98 10.64
N TRP A 128 -12.47 -21.33 9.92
CA TRP A 128 -12.56 -22.01 8.62
C TRP A 128 -12.31 -23.52 8.70
N THR A 129 -11.84 -24.03 9.85
CA THR A 129 -11.60 -25.47 10.06
C THR A 129 -12.87 -26.19 10.48
#